data_AF-A0ABF7R971-F1
#
_entry.id   AF-A0ABF7R971-F1
#
_cell.length_a   1.000
_cell.length_b   1.000
_cell.length_c   1.000
_cell.angle_alpha   90.00
_cell.angle_beta   90.00
_cell.angle_gamma   90.00
#
_symmetry.space_group_name_H-M   'P 1'
#
loop_
_entity.id
_entity.type
_entity.pdbx_description
1 polymer ?
#
loop_
_entity_poly.entity_id
_entity_poly.type
_entity_poly.pdbx_seq_one_letter_code
_entity_poly.pdbx_strand_id
1 'polypeptide(L)'
;MLLAWPSRSPAIRTKTSQHIRAYRPAAFIEENADVELDTTPLAARIRSPFRRTAYGPSPQREPMKLNRILLITSAVVLVAVPVAALAFIKPLRVIAPSLVPGIACPRPDICTDNAASLGDAERLYQEGYAKAVDAVGPFSHTPRMVFCTTPACADAFGLGRRAAEAVGNLGLVIAPRGWKSFYVAHELIHYRQAESLGNLAVATRPGWLIEGMAYALSGDPRHPLGEPFEQWRSRFEAWHAGLGARDLWEAAREVR
;
A
#
# COMPACT_ATOMS: atom_id res chain seq x y z
N MET A 1 41.47 40.80 12.19
CA MET A 1 40.87 40.91 10.84
C MET A 1 39.72 39.91 10.80
N LEU A 2 38.51 40.16 11.30
CA LEU A 2 37.56 41.26 11.02
C LEU A 2 37.34 41.48 9.53
N LEU A 3 36.38 40.77 8.94
CA LEU A 3 35.44 41.32 7.96
C LEU A 3 34.07 40.63 8.13
N ALA A 4 33.13 41.42 8.64
CA ALA A 4 31.71 41.14 8.71
C ALA A 4 31.03 41.66 7.44
N TRP A 5 29.95 40.99 7.00
CA TRP A 5 28.98 41.56 6.06
C TRP A 5 27.61 40.87 6.20
N PRO A 6 26.49 41.48 5.75
CA PRO A 6 25.49 42.00 6.67
C PRO A 6 24.13 41.32 6.53
N SER A 7 23.33 41.52 7.57
CA SER A 7 21.91 41.21 7.69
C SER A 7 21.03 42.06 6.75
N ARG A 8 20.09 41.41 6.05
CA ARG A 8 18.78 42.01 5.67
C ARG A 8 17.70 40.92 5.62
N SER A 9 16.72 41.05 6.52
CA SER A 9 15.43 40.36 6.48
C SER A 9 14.51 41.00 5.42
N PRO A 10 13.54 40.24 4.91
CA PRO A 10 12.24 40.79 4.60
C PRO A 10 11.11 40.11 5.39
N ALA A 11 10.23 40.96 5.93
CA ALA A 11 9.02 40.60 6.63
C ALA A 11 8.06 39.80 5.73
N ILE A 12 7.56 38.67 6.23
CA ILE A 12 6.47 37.91 5.60
C ILE A 12 5.17 38.22 6.30
N ARG A 13 4.26 38.77 5.49
CA ARG A 13 2.88 39.17 5.76
C ARG A 13 2.02 37.94 6.07
N THR A 14 1.46 37.84 7.27
CA THR A 14 0.50 36.79 7.65
C THR A 14 -0.86 37.08 7.01
N LYS A 15 -1.40 36.11 6.26
CA LYS A 15 -2.76 36.12 5.71
C LYS A 15 -3.68 35.32 6.63
N THR A 16 -4.68 36.04 7.13
CA THR A 16 -6.09 35.70 7.40
C THR A 16 -6.46 34.21 7.55
N SER A 17 -6.86 33.86 8.78
CA SER A 17 -7.54 32.62 9.17
C SER A 17 -8.88 32.43 8.44
N GLN A 18 -9.08 31.28 7.80
CA GLN A 18 -10.37 30.81 7.33
C GLN A 18 -11.09 30.00 8.42
N HIS A 19 -12.34 30.36 8.64
CA HIS A 19 -13.30 29.68 9.51
C HIS A 19 -13.55 28.23 9.04
N ILE A 20 -13.32 27.25 9.91
CA ILE A 20 -13.87 25.89 9.77
C ILE A 20 -15.16 25.82 10.59
N ARG A 21 -16.25 25.55 9.87
CA ARG A 21 -17.61 25.41 10.38
C ARG A 21 -17.78 24.01 11.00
N ALA A 22 -18.22 23.97 12.25
CA ALA A 22 -18.54 22.74 12.97
C ALA A 22 -19.70 21.99 12.29
N TYR A 23 -19.54 20.68 12.10
CA TYR A 23 -20.61 19.77 11.66
C TYR A 23 -21.40 19.28 12.88
N ARG A 24 -22.71 19.56 12.92
CA ARG A 24 -23.67 18.99 13.88
C ARG A 24 -24.19 17.64 13.33
N PRO A 25 -24.35 16.59 14.16
CA PRO A 25 -25.16 15.45 13.79
C PRO A 25 -26.66 15.79 13.94
N ALA A 26 -27.46 15.42 12.95
CA ALA A 26 -28.91 15.48 13.01
C ALA A 26 -29.49 14.16 13.54
N ALA A 27 -30.67 14.31 14.14
CA ALA A 27 -31.25 13.48 15.16
C ALA A 27 -31.96 12.20 14.67
N PHE A 28 -32.07 11.30 15.64
CA PHE A 28 -33.00 10.19 15.79
C PHE A 28 -34.46 10.68 15.72
N ILE A 29 -35.32 9.98 14.96
CA ILE A 29 -36.78 9.98 15.17
C ILE A 29 -37.29 8.54 15.02
N GLU A 30 -37.87 8.04 16.11
CA GLU A 30 -38.79 6.90 16.16
C GLU A 30 -40.17 7.31 15.63
N GLU A 31 -40.86 6.43 14.91
CA GLU A 31 -42.33 6.35 15.02
C GLU A 31 -42.82 4.93 14.70
N ASN A 32 -43.75 4.47 15.55
CA ASN A 32 -44.35 3.14 15.61
C ASN A 32 -45.73 3.11 14.90
N ALA A 33 -46.33 1.91 14.89
CA ALA A 33 -47.75 1.58 14.71
C ALA A 33 -48.26 1.46 13.26
N ASP A 34 -49.18 0.56 12.89
CA ASP A 34 -49.78 -0.60 13.55
C ASP A 34 -50.39 -1.53 12.48
N VAL A 35 -50.36 -2.83 12.81
CA VAL A 35 -51.31 -3.94 12.56
C VAL A 35 -52.58 -3.69 11.72
N GLU A 36 -52.83 -4.53 10.71
CA GLU A 36 -54.17 -5.13 10.48
C GLU A 36 -54.08 -6.53 9.85
N LEU A 37 -54.68 -7.51 10.54
CA LEU A 37 -54.89 -8.91 10.16
C LEU A 37 -56.32 -9.04 9.63
N ASP A 38 -56.52 -9.68 8.47
CA ASP A 38 -57.83 -10.18 8.07
C ASP A 38 -57.78 -11.68 7.72
N THR A 39 -58.82 -12.36 8.16
CA THR A 39 -58.94 -13.79 8.41
C THR A 39 -60.10 -14.38 7.61
N THR A 40 -59.83 -15.45 6.84
CA THR A 40 -60.74 -16.57 6.46
C THR A 40 -61.96 -16.28 5.54
N PRO A 41 -62.69 -17.28 4.97
CA PRO A 41 -62.49 -18.75 4.92
C PRO A 41 -62.70 -19.46 3.55
N LEU A 42 -62.43 -20.77 3.58
CA LEU A 42 -62.73 -21.86 2.62
C LEU A 42 -64.21 -22.03 2.23
N ALA A 43 -64.48 -22.39 0.96
CA ALA A 43 -65.49 -23.38 0.51
C ALA A 43 -65.26 -23.68 -1.00
N ALA A 44 -64.88 -24.90 -1.42
CA ALA A 44 -65.73 -26.05 -1.76
C ALA A 44 -66.00 -26.24 -3.28
N ARG A 45 -65.17 -27.11 -3.90
CA ARG A 45 -65.53 -28.31 -4.70
C ARG A 45 -66.53 -28.20 -5.86
N ILE A 46 -66.05 -28.34 -7.10
CA ILE A 46 -66.79 -28.95 -8.23
C ILE A 46 -65.88 -29.93 -8.99
N ARG A 47 -66.38 -31.16 -9.20
CA ARG A 47 -65.77 -32.24 -10.00
C ARG A 47 -66.15 -32.10 -11.48
N SER A 48 -65.25 -32.48 -12.39
CA SER A 48 -65.59 -32.96 -13.74
C SER A 48 -64.36 -33.59 -14.44
N PRO A 49 -64.52 -34.58 -15.34
CA PRO A 49 -63.56 -35.67 -15.49
C PRO A 49 -62.72 -35.64 -16.78
N PHE A 50 -61.74 -36.54 -16.82
CA PHE A 50 -61.27 -37.25 -18.01
C PHE A 50 -60.41 -36.46 -19.03
N ARG A 51 -59.09 -36.65 -18.96
CA ARG A 51 -58.29 -37.06 -20.12
C ARG A 51 -56.97 -37.69 -19.67
N ARG A 52 -56.78 -38.97 -20.05
CA ARG A 52 -55.48 -39.64 -20.08
C ARG A 52 -54.58 -38.91 -21.07
N THR A 53 -53.44 -38.42 -20.61
CA THR A 53 -52.27 -38.19 -21.46
C THR A 53 -51.04 -38.73 -20.74
N ALA A 54 -50.20 -39.40 -21.52
CA ALA A 54 -49.15 -40.31 -21.12
C ALA A 54 -48.16 -39.75 -20.09
N TYR A 55 -47.70 -40.65 -19.20
CA TYR A 55 -46.50 -40.48 -18.40
C TYR A 55 -45.29 -40.49 -19.36
N GLY A 56 -44.92 -39.32 -19.88
CA GLY A 56 -43.65 -39.13 -20.59
C GLY A 56 -42.50 -39.06 -19.58
N PRO A 57 -41.30 -39.56 -19.92
CA PRO A 57 -40.15 -39.50 -19.02
C PRO A 57 -39.87 -38.05 -18.64
N SER A 58 -39.72 -37.78 -17.35
CA SER A 58 -39.35 -36.46 -16.85
C SER A 58 -38.06 -36.01 -17.54
N PRO A 59 -38.00 -34.81 -18.13
CA PRO A 59 -36.77 -34.32 -18.74
C PRO A 59 -35.75 -34.15 -17.61
N GLN A 60 -34.67 -34.93 -17.64
CA GLN A 60 -33.54 -34.69 -16.78
C GLN A 60 -33.04 -33.28 -17.08
N ARG A 61 -33.28 -32.34 -16.16
CA ARG A 61 -32.65 -31.01 -16.20
C ARG A 61 -31.16 -31.24 -16.03
N GLU A 62 -30.41 -31.25 -17.13
CA GLU A 62 -28.96 -31.40 -17.08
C GLU A 62 -28.34 -30.28 -16.24
N PRO A 63 -27.77 -30.58 -15.05
CA PRO A 63 -27.20 -29.57 -14.16
C PRO A 63 -25.80 -29.09 -14.63
N MET A 64 -25.30 -29.57 -15.76
CA MET A 64 -23.91 -29.36 -16.17
C MET A 64 -23.63 -27.99 -16.81
N LYS A 65 -24.63 -27.31 -17.40
CA LYS A 65 -24.40 -26.04 -18.13
C LYS A 65 -24.13 -24.86 -17.19
N LEU A 66 -24.86 -24.75 -16.09
CA LEU A 66 -24.69 -23.65 -15.14
C LEU A 66 -23.37 -23.77 -14.37
N ASN A 67 -23.00 -24.98 -13.95
CA ASN A 67 -21.72 -25.23 -13.26
C ASN A 67 -20.52 -24.95 -14.18
N ARG A 68 -20.60 -25.32 -15.47
CA ARG A 68 -19.55 -24.99 -16.43
C ARG A 68 -19.41 -23.49 -16.66
N ILE A 69 -20.52 -22.77 -16.80
CA ILE A 69 -20.49 -21.30 -16.93
C ILE A 69 -19.89 -20.67 -15.68
N LEU A 70 -20.33 -21.08 -14.49
CA LEU A 70 -19.80 -20.56 -13.23
C LEU A 70 -18.28 -20.79 -13.14
N LEU A 71 -17.81 -22.01 -13.42
CA LEU A 71 -16.38 -22.34 -13.41
C LEU A 71 -15.57 -21.49 -14.40
N ILE A 72 -16.08 -21.30 -15.63
CA ILE A 72 -15.40 -20.47 -16.64
C ILE A 72 -15.38 -19.01 -16.18
N THR A 73 -16.49 -18.47 -15.70
CA THR A 73 -16.55 -17.09 -15.22
C THR A 73 -15.61 -16.86 -14.03
N SER A 74 -15.56 -17.78 -13.07
CA SER A 74 -14.64 -17.72 -11.94
C SER A 74 -13.18 -17.76 -12.40
N ALA A 75 -12.83 -18.63 -13.34
CA ALA A 75 -11.48 -18.70 -13.90
C ALA A 75 -11.09 -17.40 -14.63
N VAL A 76 -11.99 -16.84 -15.45
CA VAL A 76 -11.76 -15.57 -16.15
C VAL A 76 -11.56 -14.44 -15.15
N VAL A 77 -12.42 -14.32 -14.13
CA VAL A 77 -12.30 -13.29 -13.08
C VAL A 77 -10.98 -13.44 -12.32
N LEU A 78 -10.60 -14.66 -11.95
CA LEU A 78 -9.37 -14.94 -11.21
C LEU A 78 -8.10 -14.48 -11.96
N VAL A 79 -8.12 -14.49 -13.30
CA VAL A 79 -7.01 -14.01 -14.13
C VAL A 79 -7.14 -12.53 -14.46
N ALA A 80 -8.34 -12.07 -14.83
CA ALA A 80 -8.55 -10.71 -15.30
C ALA A 80 -8.33 -9.67 -14.18
N VAL A 81 -8.70 -9.99 -12.94
CA VAL A 81 -8.57 -9.06 -11.81
C VAL A 81 -7.10 -8.75 -11.47
N PRO A 82 -6.19 -9.72 -11.26
CA PRO A 82 -4.77 -9.44 -11.04
C PRO A 82 -4.13 -8.68 -12.20
N VAL A 83 -4.47 -9.04 -13.45
CA VAL A 83 -3.96 -8.35 -14.63
C VAL A 83 -4.42 -6.89 -14.66
N ALA A 84 -5.71 -6.63 -14.42
CA ALA A 84 -6.23 -5.28 -14.32
C ALA A 84 -5.59 -4.50 -13.16
N ALA A 85 -5.39 -5.13 -12.00
CA ALA A 85 -4.72 -4.51 -10.86
C ALA A 85 -3.30 -4.05 -11.22
N LEU A 86 -2.48 -4.92 -11.84
CA LEU A 86 -1.14 -4.56 -12.32
C LEU A 86 -1.16 -3.48 -13.41
N ALA A 87 -2.15 -3.51 -14.29
CA ALA A 87 -2.28 -2.54 -15.38
C ALA A 87 -2.66 -1.15 -14.88
N PHE A 88 -3.61 -1.03 -13.94
CA PHE A 88 -4.19 0.24 -13.54
C PHE A 88 -3.65 0.79 -12.21
N ILE A 89 -3.17 -0.06 -11.30
CA ILE A 89 -2.59 0.35 -10.00
C ILE A 89 -1.08 0.36 -10.14
N LYS A 90 -0.52 1.48 -10.60
CA LYS A 90 0.91 1.59 -10.96
C LYS A 90 1.89 1.05 -9.91
N PRO A 91 1.73 1.31 -8.60
CA PRO A 91 2.64 0.76 -7.60
C PRO A 91 2.70 -0.77 -7.58
N LEU A 92 1.60 -1.48 -7.88
CA LEU A 92 1.58 -2.95 -7.86
C LEU A 92 2.45 -3.57 -8.96
N ARG A 93 2.89 -2.81 -9.96
CA ARG A 93 3.78 -3.30 -11.02
C ARG A 93 5.12 -3.82 -10.50
N VAL A 94 5.52 -3.47 -9.27
CA VAL A 94 6.72 -4.03 -8.61
C VAL A 94 6.65 -5.54 -8.38
N ILE A 95 5.47 -6.14 -8.41
CA ILE A 95 5.30 -7.61 -8.29
C ILE A 95 5.89 -8.31 -9.53
N ALA A 96 5.73 -7.71 -10.71
CA ALA A 96 6.18 -8.26 -11.99
C ALA A 96 6.84 -7.17 -12.86
N PRO A 97 7.99 -6.62 -12.42
CA PRO A 97 8.59 -5.43 -13.04
C PRO A 97 9.05 -5.68 -14.48
N SER A 98 9.39 -6.92 -14.84
CA SER A 98 9.75 -7.31 -16.21
C SER A 98 8.58 -7.21 -17.21
N LEU A 99 7.33 -7.05 -16.75
CA LEU A 99 6.18 -6.78 -17.62
C LEU A 99 6.01 -5.28 -17.92
N VAL A 100 6.77 -4.41 -17.25
CA VAL A 100 6.75 -2.97 -17.51
C VAL A 100 7.67 -2.67 -18.71
N PRO A 101 7.17 -1.99 -19.76
CA PRO A 101 7.99 -1.67 -20.93
C PRO A 101 9.27 -0.91 -20.56
N GLY A 102 10.40 -1.36 -21.09
CA GLY A 102 11.71 -0.74 -20.87
C GLY A 102 12.42 -1.19 -19.58
N ILE A 103 11.82 -2.05 -18.76
CA ILE A 103 12.46 -2.59 -17.56
C ILE A 103 13.08 -3.96 -17.84
N ALA A 104 14.37 -4.10 -17.53
CA ALA A 104 15.06 -5.37 -17.48
C ALA A 104 15.32 -5.78 -16.02
N CYS A 105 15.38 -7.08 -15.74
CA CYS A 105 15.77 -7.62 -14.45
C CYS A 105 17.01 -8.51 -14.60
N PRO A 106 18.22 -7.92 -14.69
CA PRO A 106 19.45 -8.70 -14.85
C PRO A 106 19.77 -9.58 -13.64
N ARG A 107 19.22 -9.27 -12.46
CA ARG A 107 19.36 -10.03 -11.22
C ARG A 107 17.97 -10.36 -10.63
N PRO A 108 17.84 -11.42 -9.81
CA PRO A 108 16.55 -11.77 -9.19
C PRO A 108 15.96 -10.69 -8.27
N ASP A 109 16.84 -9.87 -7.68
CA ASP A 109 16.60 -8.84 -6.68
C ASP A 109 16.71 -7.40 -7.23
N ILE A 110 17.28 -7.22 -8.43
CA ILE A 110 17.50 -5.91 -9.05
C ILE A 110 16.96 -5.87 -10.47
N CYS A 111 16.08 -4.89 -10.71
CA CYS A 111 15.61 -4.50 -12.02
C CYS A 111 15.98 -3.04 -12.31
N THR A 112 16.09 -2.66 -13.58
CA THR A 112 16.42 -1.30 -13.99
C THR A 112 15.95 -1.00 -15.42
N ASP A 113 15.74 0.28 -15.73
CA ASP A 113 15.49 0.76 -17.09
C ASP A 113 16.79 0.94 -17.91
N ASN A 114 17.96 0.79 -17.28
CA ASN A 114 19.25 0.93 -17.94
C ASN A 114 20.26 -0.09 -17.43
N ALA A 115 20.52 -1.14 -18.22
CA ALA A 115 21.48 -2.18 -17.87
C ALA A 115 22.91 -1.67 -17.65
N ALA A 116 23.30 -0.54 -18.27
CA ALA A 116 24.61 0.05 -18.05
C ALA A 116 24.81 0.59 -16.63
N SER A 117 23.72 0.87 -15.90
CA SER A 117 23.75 1.35 -14.52
C SER A 117 23.64 0.22 -13.49
N LEU A 118 23.69 -1.05 -13.91
CA LEU A 118 23.54 -2.20 -13.01
C LEU A 118 24.58 -2.21 -11.88
N GLY A 119 25.86 -1.92 -12.17
CA GLY A 119 26.91 -1.92 -11.14
C GLY A 119 26.70 -0.86 -10.05
N ASP A 120 26.16 0.31 -10.42
CA ASP A 120 25.80 1.35 -9.46
C ASP A 120 24.57 0.95 -8.64
N ALA A 121 23.56 0.34 -9.28
CA ALA A 121 22.39 -0.20 -8.59
C ALA A 121 22.77 -1.32 -7.60
N GLU A 122 23.63 -2.25 -7.99
CA GLU A 122 24.16 -3.30 -7.12
C GLU A 122 24.88 -2.71 -5.91
N ARG A 123 25.78 -1.74 -6.11
CA ARG A 123 26.47 -1.05 -5.01
C ARG A 123 25.48 -0.39 -4.05
N LEU A 124 24.53 0.38 -4.57
CA LEU A 124 23.52 1.06 -3.76
C LEU A 124 22.62 0.08 -3.00
N TYR A 125 22.21 -1.01 -3.64
CA TYR A 125 21.44 -2.07 -3.01
C TYR A 125 22.21 -2.68 -1.84
N GLN A 126 23.47 -3.08 -2.05
CA GLN A 126 24.29 -3.71 -1.00
C GLN A 126 24.56 -2.78 0.17
N GLU A 127 24.92 -1.52 -0.09
CA GLU A 127 25.14 -0.52 0.96
C GLU A 127 23.85 -0.23 1.76
N GLY A 128 22.72 -0.05 1.08
CA GLY A 128 21.44 0.21 1.73
C GLY A 128 20.94 -1.00 2.52
N TYR A 129 21.11 -2.21 1.97
CA TYR A 129 20.77 -3.46 2.61
C TYR A 129 21.57 -3.69 3.88
N ALA A 130 22.89 -3.50 3.85
CA ALA A 130 23.73 -3.61 5.03
C ALA A 130 23.30 -2.65 6.15
N LYS A 131 23.03 -1.39 5.81
CA LYS A 131 22.52 -0.39 6.77
C LYS A 131 21.17 -0.79 7.37
N ALA A 132 20.24 -1.24 6.54
CA ALA A 132 18.92 -1.65 7.01
C ALA A 132 19.00 -2.90 7.91
N VAL A 133 19.81 -3.91 7.55
CA VAL A 133 20.00 -5.09 8.39
C VAL A 133 20.61 -4.75 9.74
N ASP A 134 21.62 -3.87 9.76
CA ASP A 134 22.23 -3.39 11.01
C ASP A 134 21.22 -2.69 11.92
N ALA A 135 20.34 -1.88 11.34
CA ALA A 135 19.39 -1.09 12.10
C ALA A 135 18.12 -1.85 12.54
N VAL A 136 17.59 -2.75 11.71
CA VAL A 136 16.26 -3.35 11.90
C VAL A 136 16.23 -4.88 11.80
N GLY A 137 17.40 -5.50 11.74
CA GLY A 137 17.58 -6.96 11.67
C GLY A 137 17.37 -7.53 10.26
N PRO A 138 17.55 -8.86 10.10
CA PRO A 138 17.49 -9.52 8.80
C PRO A 138 16.08 -9.51 8.21
N PHE A 139 16.01 -9.54 6.87
CA PHE A 139 14.76 -9.69 6.12
C PHE A 139 14.32 -11.15 6.05
N SER A 140 13.00 -11.38 6.01
CA SER A 140 12.45 -12.74 5.85
C SER A 140 12.54 -13.22 4.41
N HIS A 141 12.43 -12.30 3.45
CA HIS A 141 12.60 -12.56 2.02
C HIS A 141 13.56 -11.55 1.40
N THR A 142 14.25 -11.94 0.33
CA THR A 142 15.12 -11.03 -0.43
C THR A 142 14.29 -9.91 -1.07
N PRO A 143 14.44 -8.64 -0.65
CA PRO A 143 13.64 -7.55 -1.20
C PRO A 143 14.04 -7.27 -2.65
N ARG A 144 13.06 -7.23 -3.57
CA ARG A 144 13.31 -6.87 -4.97
C ARG A 144 13.14 -5.37 -5.19
N MET A 145 14.11 -4.75 -5.86
CA MET A 145 14.12 -3.31 -6.10
C MET A 145 14.27 -2.97 -7.60
N VAL A 146 13.47 -2.00 -8.05
CA VAL A 146 13.59 -1.40 -9.39
C VAL A 146 14.35 -0.09 -9.28
N PHE A 147 15.50 0.01 -9.91
CA PHE A 147 16.31 1.22 -10.00
C PHE A 147 16.04 1.97 -11.30
N CYS A 148 15.25 3.04 -11.21
CA CYS A 148 14.94 3.90 -12.34
C CYS A 148 16.00 4.98 -12.53
N THR A 149 16.62 5.02 -13.71
CA THR A 149 17.54 6.07 -14.14
C THR A 149 16.81 7.25 -14.78
N THR A 150 15.57 7.05 -15.25
CA THR A 150 14.73 8.10 -15.84
C THR A 150 13.46 8.42 -15.02
N PRO A 151 12.91 9.65 -15.12
CA PRO A 151 11.60 9.97 -14.55
C PRO A 151 10.48 9.14 -15.16
N ALA A 152 10.55 8.83 -16.46
CA ALA A 152 9.56 8.00 -17.15
C ALA A 152 9.46 6.58 -16.56
N CYS A 153 10.60 5.97 -16.20
CA CYS A 153 10.61 4.72 -15.44
C CYS A 153 9.90 4.89 -14.09
N ALA A 154 10.26 5.90 -13.30
CA ALA A 154 9.66 6.12 -11.99
C ALA A 154 8.13 6.36 -12.06
N ASP A 155 7.68 7.09 -13.08
CA ASP A 155 6.26 7.35 -13.34
C ASP A 155 5.49 6.12 -13.83
N ALA A 156 6.18 5.13 -14.41
CA ALA A 156 5.58 3.84 -14.74
C ALA A 156 5.20 3.05 -13.46
N PHE A 157 5.88 3.29 -12.34
CA PHE A 157 5.53 2.72 -11.04
C PHE A 157 4.71 3.67 -10.15
N GLY A 158 4.49 4.92 -10.60
CA GLY A 158 3.61 5.87 -9.93
C GLY A 158 4.28 6.68 -8.80
N LEU A 159 5.61 6.80 -8.81
CA LEU A 159 6.35 7.51 -7.76
C LEU A 159 6.08 9.01 -7.77
N GLY A 160 5.77 9.58 -8.94
CA GLY A 160 5.60 11.02 -9.13
C GLY A 160 6.80 11.77 -8.59
N ARG A 161 6.60 12.60 -7.55
CA ARG A 161 7.67 13.40 -6.96
C ARG A 161 8.50 12.66 -5.91
N ARG A 162 8.19 11.42 -5.51
CA ARG A 162 8.91 10.68 -4.45
C ARG A 162 10.34 10.30 -4.88
N ALA A 163 11.23 10.07 -3.92
CA ALA A 163 12.62 9.70 -4.21
C ALA A 163 12.72 8.19 -4.43
N ALA A 164 11.89 7.47 -3.69
CA ALA A 164 11.73 6.05 -3.74
C ALA A 164 10.37 5.70 -3.09
N GLU A 165 9.95 4.44 -3.18
CA GLU A 165 8.74 3.93 -2.56
C GLU A 165 8.84 2.41 -2.35
N ALA A 166 8.60 1.97 -1.12
CA ALA A 166 8.32 0.58 -0.78
C ALA A 166 6.81 0.29 -0.91
N VAL A 167 6.46 -0.71 -1.71
CA VAL A 167 5.07 -1.19 -1.83
C VAL A 167 4.89 -2.34 -0.85
N GLY A 168 4.78 -1.98 0.43
CA GLY A 168 4.76 -2.96 1.51
C GLY A 168 5.98 -3.88 1.46
N ASN A 169 5.75 -5.19 1.61
CA ASN A 169 6.77 -6.22 1.41
C ASN A 169 6.72 -6.89 0.03
N LEU A 170 6.16 -6.23 -1.00
CA LEU A 170 6.05 -6.79 -2.35
C LEU A 170 7.22 -6.41 -3.26
N GLY A 171 7.81 -5.24 -3.04
CA GLY A 171 8.91 -4.71 -3.85
C GLY A 171 9.11 -3.22 -3.62
N LEU A 172 10.21 -2.71 -4.13
CA LEU A 172 10.64 -1.32 -3.95
C LEU A 172 11.00 -0.69 -5.28
N VAL A 173 10.92 0.64 -5.37
CA VAL A 173 11.34 1.39 -6.54
C VAL A 173 12.15 2.61 -6.10
N ILE A 174 13.27 2.86 -6.76
CA ILE A 174 14.11 4.04 -6.57
C ILE A 174 13.98 4.93 -7.80
N ALA A 175 13.50 6.17 -7.63
CA ALA A 175 13.49 7.18 -8.69
C ALA A 175 14.91 7.75 -8.90
N PRO A 176 15.21 8.45 -10.02
CA PRO A 176 16.56 8.93 -10.31
C PRO A 176 17.18 9.79 -9.18
N ARG A 177 16.36 10.63 -8.54
CA ARG A 177 16.79 11.47 -7.41
C ARG A 177 17.10 10.69 -6.12
N GLY A 178 16.65 9.45 -6.04
CA GLY A 178 16.80 8.53 -4.91
C GLY A 178 18.02 7.62 -4.98
N TRP A 179 18.90 7.76 -5.98
CA TRP A 179 20.13 6.98 -6.14
C TRP A 179 21.19 7.34 -5.08
N LYS A 180 20.87 7.07 -3.81
CA LYS A 180 21.70 7.28 -2.63
C LYS A 180 21.41 6.15 -1.65
N SER A 181 22.45 5.61 -1.00
CA SER A 181 22.27 4.43 -0.15
C SER A 181 21.37 4.66 1.06
N PHE A 182 21.25 5.88 1.58
CA PHE A 182 20.29 6.18 2.66
C PHE A 182 18.82 6.15 2.18
N TYR A 183 18.52 6.49 0.92
CA TYR A 183 17.16 6.30 0.39
C TYR A 183 16.84 4.81 0.19
N VAL A 184 17.82 4.03 -0.27
CA VAL A 184 17.68 2.57 -0.37
C VAL A 184 17.43 1.97 1.02
N ALA A 185 18.21 2.35 2.03
CA ALA A 185 18.01 1.90 3.41
C ALA A 185 16.64 2.32 3.97
N HIS A 186 16.21 3.56 3.69
CA HIS A 186 14.88 4.07 4.08
C HIS A 186 13.76 3.16 3.57
N GLU A 187 13.74 2.86 2.27
CA GLU A 187 12.69 2.01 1.71
C GLU A 187 12.80 0.55 2.19
N LEU A 188 14.03 0.04 2.38
CA LEU A 188 14.23 -1.28 2.95
C LEU A 188 13.72 -1.37 4.39
N ILE A 189 13.85 -0.32 5.20
CA ILE A 189 13.22 -0.26 6.52
C ILE A 189 11.70 -0.33 6.41
N HIS A 190 11.07 0.36 5.45
CA HIS A 190 9.63 0.19 5.18
C HIS A 190 9.25 -1.23 4.78
N TYR A 191 10.05 -1.88 3.93
CA TYR A 191 9.84 -3.28 3.58
C TYR A 191 9.91 -4.18 4.82
N ARG A 192 10.89 -3.97 5.70
CA ARG A 192 11.03 -4.72 6.95
C ARG A 192 9.87 -4.44 7.92
N GLN A 193 9.40 -3.20 8.01
CA GLN A 193 8.19 -2.86 8.78
C GLN A 193 6.98 -3.64 8.27
N ALA A 194 6.82 -3.77 6.94
CA ALA A 194 5.74 -4.54 6.36
C ALA A 194 5.86 -6.04 6.65
N GLU A 195 7.07 -6.61 6.66
CA GLU A 195 7.28 -8.00 7.10
C GLU A 195 6.95 -8.20 8.59
N SER A 196 7.34 -7.26 9.45
CA SER A 196 7.22 -7.38 10.91
C SER A 196 5.84 -7.03 11.47
N LEU A 197 5.16 -6.07 10.86
CA LEU A 197 3.90 -5.49 11.35
C LEU A 197 2.71 -5.81 10.42
N GLY A 198 2.99 -6.19 9.17
CA GLY A 198 1.99 -6.39 8.12
C GLY A 198 1.70 -5.11 7.32
N ASN A 199 1.38 -5.29 6.03
CA ASN A 199 1.11 -4.20 5.09
C ASN A 199 -0.01 -3.25 5.56
N LEU A 200 -1.08 -3.78 6.17
CA LEU A 200 -2.17 -2.98 6.69
C LEU A 200 -1.71 -2.07 7.84
N ALA A 201 -0.86 -2.58 8.74
CA ALA A 201 -0.32 -1.80 9.84
C ALA A 201 0.56 -0.66 9.32
N VAL A 202 1.46 -0.94 8.36
CA VAL A 202 2.29 0.10 7.73
C VAL A 202 1.43 1.21 7.11
N ALA A 203 0.32 0.87 6.47
CA ALA A 203 -0.59 1.83 5.85
C ALA A 203 -1.45 2.65 6.83
N THR A 204 -1.62 2.20 8.08
CA THR A 204 -2.60 2.77 9.02
C THR A 204 -1.99 3.29 10.32
N ARG A 205 -0.80 2.83 10.70
CA ARG A 205 -0.10 3.27 11.92
C ARG A 205 0.34 4.74 11.80
N PRO A 206 0.56 5.41 12.95
CA PRO A 206 0.96 6.81 12.93
C PRO A 206 2.24 7.05 12.11
N GLY A 207 2.25 8.11 11.29
CA GLY A 207 3.40 8.46 10.44
C GLY A 207 4.71 8.65 11.21
N TRP A 208 4.64 9.13 12.47
CA TRP A 208 5.83 9.23 13.32
C TRP A 208 6.49 7.88 13.58
N LEU A 209 5.74 6.78 13.65
CA LEU A 209 6.31 5.45 13.84
C LEU A 209 6.86 4.92 12.51
N ILE A 210 6.08 5.00 11.44
CA ILE A 210 6.43 4.38 10.15
C ILE A 210 7.52 5.17 9.42
N GLU A 211 7.27 6.43 9.10
CA GLU A 211 8.22 7.30 8.41
C GLU A 211 9.34 7.75 9.34
N GLY A 212 9.01 8.08 10.60
CA GLY A 212 10.01 8.52 11.57
C GLY A 212 11.09 7.47 11.83
N MET A 213 10.71 6.19 11.93
CA MET A 213 11.67 5.07 12.01
C MET A 213 12.57 4.99 10.77
N ALA A 214 11.99 5.05 9.58
CA ALA A 214 12.76 4.96 8.33
C ALA A 214 13.75 6.13 8.19
N TYR A 215 13.35 7.35 8.52
CA TYR A 215 14.25 8.51 8.52
C TYR A 215 15.33 8.44 9.59
N ALA A 216 15.00 8.01 10.81
CA ALA A 216 15.96 7.91 11.91
C ALA A 216 17.02 6.84 11.69
N LEU A 217 16.61 5.68 11.15
CA LEU A 217 17.44 4.48 11.10
C LEU A 217 18.16 4.26 9.75
N SER A 218 17.79 5.01 8.70
CA SER A 218 18.42 4.87 7.37
C SER A 218 19.80 5.52 7.24
N GLY A 219 20.22 6.29 8.26
CA GLY A 219 21.43 7.11 8.18
C GLY A 219 21.27 8.31 7.24
N ASP A 220 20.05 8.82 7.07
CA ASP A 220 19.78 10.02 6.27
C ASP A 220 20.48 11.25 6.86
N PRO A 221 21.43 11.87 6.14
CA PRO A 221 22.21 12.99 6.66
C PRO A 221 21.44 14.31 6.68
N ARG A 222 20.23 14.38 6.11
CA ARG A 222 19.48 15.63 5.99
C ARG A 222 18.94 16.05 7.36
N HIS A 223 19.28 17.26 7.78
CA HIS A 223 18.73 17.89 8.96
C HIS A 223 18.69 19.44 8.78
N PRO A 224 17.51 20.08 8.89
CA PRO A 224 16.20 19.46 9.05
C PRO A 224 15.70 18.81 7.74
N LEU A 225 14.80 17.85 7.87
CA LEU A 225 13.90 17.37 6.83
C LEU A 225 12.74 18.36 6.65
N GLY A 226 11.98 18.19 5.57
CA GLY A 226 10.72 18.92 5.41
C GLY A 226 9.66 18.39 6.39
N GLU A 227 8.84 19.28 6.94
CA GLU A 227 7.73 18.86 7.81
C GLU A 227 6.66 18.07 7.02
N PRO A 228 6.02 17.05 7.65
CA PRO A 228 6.10 16.66 9.06
C PRO A 228 7.24 15.69 9.42
N PHE A 229 8.14 15.37 8.48
CA PHE A 229 9.10 14.27 8.65
C PHE A 229 10.16 14.53 9.73
N GLU A 230 10.56 15.80 9.93
CA GLU A 230 11.51 16.15 10.98
C GLU A 230 10.92 15.91 12.38
N GLN A 231 9.68 16.35 12.60
CA GLN A 231 8.95 16.10 13.83
C GLN A 231 8.75 14.59 14.07
N TRP A 232 8.43 13.86 13.02
CA TRP A 232 8.22 12.41 13.06
C TRP A 232 9.50 11.65 13.41
N ARG A 233 10.63 12.01 12.78
CA ARG A 233 11.95 11.48 13.13
C ARG A 233 12.27 11.72 14.61
N SER A 234 12.19 12.98 15.05
CA SER A 234 12.48 13.35 16.44
C SER A 234 11.62 12.57 17.45
N ARG A 235 10.32 12.39 17.14
CA ARG A 235 9.41 11.63 17.99
C ARG A 235 9.76 10.14 18.04
N PHE A 236 10.11 9.56 16.89
CA PHE A 236 10.56 8.17 16.84
C PHE A 236 11.84 7.98 17.65
N GLU A 237 12.84 8.84 17.48
CA GLU A 237 14.12 8.76 18.19
C GLU A 237 13.93 8.80 19.71
N ALA A 238 13.08 9.70 20.21
CA ALA A 238 12.75 9.78 21.63
C ALA A 238 12.04 8.52 22.14
N TRP A 239 11.09 7.97 21.38
CA TRP A 239 10.43 6.71 21.71
C TRP A 239 11.39 5.52 21.70
N HIS A 240 12.24 5.44 20.67
CA HIS A 240 13.20 4.36 20.47
C HIS A 240 14.26 4.33 21.58
N ALA A 241 14.78 5.50 21.98
CA ALA A 241 15.71 5.63 23.10
C ALA A 241 15.10 5.16 24.44
N GLY A 242 13.77 5.23 24.57
CA GLY A 242 13.04 4.79 25.76
C GLY A 242 12.77 3.28 25.84
N LEU A 243 13.08 2.49 24.79
CA LEU A 243 12.77 1.05 24.77
C LEU A 243 13.67 0.21 25.68
N GLY A 244 14.89 0.67 25.98
CA GLY A 244 15.87 -0.10 26.74
C GLY A 244 16.21 -1.42 26.05
N ALA A 245 15.95 -2.55 26.73
CA ALA A 245 16.21 -3.90 26.21
C ALA A 245 15.01 -4.53 25.48
N ARG A 246 13.88 -3.80 25.32
CA ARG A 246 12.71 -4.33 24.61
C ARG A 246 13.02 -4.51 23.13
N ASP A 247 12.47 -5.58 22.53
CA ASP A 247 12.51 -5.78 21.09
C ASP A 247 11.75 -4.67 20.35
N LEU A 248 12.38 -4.12 19.31
CA LEU A 248 11.83 -3.02 18.50
C LEU A 248 10.44 -3.37 17.94
N TRP A 249 10.29 -4.58 17.41
CA TRP A 249 9.07 -4.99 16.72
C TRP A 249 7.93 -5.31 17.68
N GLU A 250 8.24 -5.90 18.83
CA GLU A 250 7.28 -6.08 19.92
C GLU A 250 6.73 -4.74 20.39
N ALA A 251 7.60 -3.78 20.69
CA ALA A 251 7.19 -2.45 21.12
C ALA A 251 6.41 -1.71 20.02
N ALA A 252 6.83 -1.81 18.76
CA ALA A 252 6.14 -1.18 17.64
C ALA A 252 4.71 -1.71 17.45
N ARG A 253 4.46 -3.01 17.71
CA ARG A 253 3.12 -3.61 17.62
C ARG A 253 2.11 -3.00 18.60
N GLU A 254 2.56 -2.40 19.70
CA GLU A 254 1.70 -1.80 20.73
C GLU A 254 1.24 -0.37 20.39
N VAL A 255 1.91 0.32 19.47
CA VAL A 255 1.68 1.75 19.16
C VAL A 255 0.46 1.98 18.27
N ARG A 256 -0.67 2.47 18.81
CA ARG A 256 -1.90 2.71 18.02
C ARG A 256 -1.95 4.09 17.37
#